data_AF-A0A8J3WX23-F1
#
_entry.id   AF-A0A8J3WX23-F1
#
_cell.length_a   1.000
_cell.length_b   1.000
_cell.length_c   1.000
_cell.angle_alpha   90.00
_cell.angle_beta   90.00
_cell.angle_gamma   90.00
#
_symmetry.space_group_name_H-M   'P 1'
#
loop_
_entity.id
_entity.type
_entity.pdbx_description
1 polymer ?
#
loop_
_entity_poly.entity_id
_entity_poly.type
_entity_poly.pdbx_seq_one_letter_code
_entity_poly.pdbx_strand_id
1 'polypeptide(L)'
;MGTATRVPQTRSMGGEELSADHAWETLRKYGRWHLARDSYVRFRYGDGMTNSRALAFQVCLSIIPGAIALVGLSSVIDQERLGMVLELTLSHLSPGPGAEAVQDVLGGSHRRVSSTGGAVALWLGLITALVSLTSAMAQIERGANRIYGVERDRPFHRKYGRALLMAVTAGAFMTAGFVMMVGGGAIGRALAEVYGWDDPARNAFALMRWPLGFLLALMSTSVLFRAAPRRRQPGHTWLAFGALVALALWTVFTLLLALYTESSGTFGATYGPLTAVMALLLWAFLSSMALFLGLAFAAQLEACRAGDATPSGPDPGPTAEEEREPLVGAVGSAIIAAVRTALRLLRRRTGSASKSRG
;
A
#
# COMPACT_ATOMS: atom_id res chain seq x y z
N MET A 1 -0.94 -17.11 9.90
CA MET A 1 -2.11 -16.31 10.33
C MET A 1 -1.55 -15.23 11.25
N GLY A 2 -1.89 -13.95 11.05
CA GLY A 2 -1.41 -12.88 11.93
C GLY A 2 -1.90 -13.07 13.37
N THR A 3 -1.04 -12.82 14.35
CA THR A 3 -1.30 -12.99 15.80
C THR A 3 -1.69 -11.67 16.48
N ALA A 4 -2.07 -10.65 15.70
CA ALA A 4 -2.56 -9.39 16.23
C ALA A 4 -3.85 -9.59 17.04
N THR A 5 -3.90 -9.02 18.24
CA THR A 5 -5.09 -9.11 19.11
C THR A 5 -6.27 -8.42 18.46
N ARG A 6 -7.44 -9.04 18.57
CA ARG A 6 -8.69 -8.46 18.07
C ARG A 6 -9.05 -7.22 18.87
N VAL A 7 -9.11 -6.08 18.20
CA VAL A 7 -9.50 -4.82 18.83
C VAL A 7 -10.98 -4.87 19.23
N PRO A 8 -11.38 -4.51 20.46
CA PRO A 8 -12.80 -4.42 20.84
C PRO A 8 -13.54 -3.37 20.00
N GLN A 9 -14.84 -3.55 19.73
CA GLN A 9 -15.64 -2.54 19.05
C GLN A 9 -16.07 -1.46 20.04
N THR A 10 -15.51 -0.25 19.93
CA THR A 10 -15.82 0.83 20.89
C THR A 10 -17.24 1.37 20.79
N ARG A 11 -17.89 1.31 19.61
CA ARG A 11 -19.31 1.72 19.45
C ARG A 11 -20.29 0.91 20.31
N SER A 12 -19.88 -0.23 20.86
CA SER A 12 -20.69 -1.03 21.80
C SER A 12 -20.38 -0.78 23.28
N MET A 13 -19.45 0.14 23.63
CA MET A 13 -19.04 0.39 25.02
C MET A 13 -19.67 1.62 25.69
N GLY A 14 -20.60 2.32 25.04
CA GLY A 14 -21.44 3.34 25.69
C GLY A 14 -21.53 4.67 24.94
N GLY A 15 -22.74 4.97 24.46
CA GLY A 15 -23.31 6.31 24.29
C GLY A 15 -22.72 7.27 23.24
N GLU A 16 -21.43 7.58 23.29
CA GLU A 16 -20.85 8.71 22.56
C GLU A 16 -19.87 8.26 21.46
N GLU A 17 -20.01 8.83 20.27
CA GLU A 17 -19.06 8.58 19.18
C GLU A 17 -17.70 9.18 19.53
N LEU A 18 -16.62 8.38 19.45
CA LEU A 18 -15.27 8.82 19.77
C LEU A 18 -14.87 10.05 18.92
N SER A 19 -14.61 11.17 19.60
CA SER A 19 -14.14 12.46 19.06
C SER A 19 -12.60 12.59 19.13
N ALA A 20 -12.05 13.55 18.38
CA ALA A 20 -10.62 13.89 18.38
C ALA A 20 -10.11 14.29 19.79
N ASP A 21 -10.94 14.90 20.63
CA ASP A 21 -10.54 15.31 21.98
C ASP A 21 -10.21 14.10 22.87
N HIS A 22 -10.98 13.02 22.73
CA HIS A 22 -10.70 11.77 23.44
C HIS A 22 -9.44 11.07 22.92
N ALA A 23 -9.08 11.24 21.64
CA ALA A 23 -7.84 10.71 21.10
C ALA A 23 -6.62 11.37 21.77
N TRP A 24 -6.68 12.70 21.91
CA TRP A 24 -5.63 13.48 22.56
C TRP A 24 -5.53 13.19 24.07
N GLU A 25 -6.67 13.02 24.75
CA GLU A 25 -6.69 12.63 26.16
C GLU A 25 -6.09 11.24 26.39
N THR A 26 -6.42 10.26 25.53
CA THR A 26 -5.87 8.91 25.57
C THR A 26 -4.36 8.92 25.32
N LEU A 27 -3.89 9.71 24.35
CA LEU A 27 -2.46 9.86 24.03
C LEU A 27 -1.66 10.39 25.23
N ARG A 28 -2.21 11.37 25.96
CA ARG A 28 -1.55 11.92 27.16
C ARG A 28 -1.51 10.91 28.31
N LYS A 29 -2.58 10.15 28.51
CA LYS A 29 -2.69 9.16 29.61
C LYS A 29 -1.80 7.93 29.40
N TYR A 30 -1.70 7.42 28.17
CA TYR A 30 -0.96 6.18 27.87
C TYR A 30 0.54 6.42 27.57
N GLY A 31 0.89 7.63 27.17
CA GLY A 31 2.25 8.01 26.80
C GLY A 31 2.57 7.73 25.32
N ARG A 32 3.13 8.75 24.65
CA ARG A 32 3.37 8.75 23.19
C ARG A 32 4.29 7.61 22.73
N TRP A 33 5.30 7.27 23.54
CA TRP A 33 6.26 6.21 23.21
C TRP A 33 5.66 4.81 23.28
N HIS A 34 4.92 4.48 24.34
CA HIS A 34 4.25 3.19 24.48
C HIS A 34 3.25 2.99 23.34
N LEU A 35 2.44 4.01 23.04
CA LEU A 35 1.50 3.93 21.94
C LEU A 35 2.19 3.72 20.59
N ALA A 36 3.28 4.44 20.30
CA ALA A 36 4.03 4.26 19.06
C ALA A 36 4.65 2.86 18.95
N ARG A 37 5.26 2.37 20.04
CA ARG A 37 5.83 1.02 20.12
C ARG A 37 4.75 -0.04 19.91
N ASP A 38 3.65 0.03 20.63
CA ASP A 38 2.58 -0.98 20.57
C ASP A 38 1.87 -0.96 19.21
N SER A 39 1.73 0.23 18.61
CA SER A 39 1.22 0.38 17.24
C SER A 39 2.15 -0.30 16.22
N TYR A 40 3.46 -0.16 16.38
CA TYR A 40 4.44 -0.84 15.52
C TYR A 40 4.41 -2.37 15.72
N VAL A 41 4.29 -2.84 16.96
CA VAL A 41 4.13 -4.27 17.27
C VAL A 41 2.87 -4.81 16.60
N ARG A 42 1.74 -4.12 16.73
CA ARG A 42 0.48 -4.50 16.05
C ARG A 42 0.60 -4.46 14.54
N PHE A 43 1.28 -3.47 13.96
CA PHE A 43 1.57 -3.43 12.53
C PHE A 43 2.37 -4.66 12.08
N ARG A 44 3.40 -5.05 12.85
CA ARG A 44 4.23 -6.22 12.53
C ARG A 44 3.43 -7.53 12.62
N TYR A 45 2.70 -7.74 13.71
CA TYR A 45 1.93 -8.98 13.92
C TYR A 45 0.60 -9.05 13.14
N GLY A 46 0.11 -7.91 12.66
CA GLY A 46 -1.01 -7.80 11.73
C GLY A 46 -0.61 -7.95 10.26
N ASP A 47 0.52 -8.62 9.97
CA ASP A 47 1.06 -8.81 8.61
C ASP A 47 1.26 -7.49 7.83
N GLY A 48 1.49 -6.36 8.52
CA GLY A 48 1.52 -5.03 7.92
C GLY A 48 2.61 -4.89 6.85
N MET A 49 3.80 -5.47 7.08
CA MET A 49 4.90 -5.48 6.10
C MET A 49 4.51 -6.22 4.82
N THR A 50 3.86 -7.38 4.95
CA THR A 50 3.43 -8.19 3.80
C THR A 50 2.36 -7.46 2.99
N ASN A 51 1.36 -6.90 3.66
CA ASN A 51 0.32 -6.14 3.00
C ASN A 51 0.85 -4.84 2.37
N SER A 52 1.87 -4.21 2.97
CA SER A 52 2.55 -3.03 2.40
C SER A 52 3.28 -3.37 1.10
N ARG A 53 3.99 -4.50 1.04
CA ARG A 53 4.65 -4.97 -0.20
C ARG A 53 3.64 -5.27 -1.31
N ALA A 54 2.55 -5.95 -0.96
CA ALA A 54 1.49 -6.28 -1.92
C ALA A 54 0.81 -5.02 -2.47
N LEU A 55 0.52 -4.04 -1.61
CA LEU A 55 -0.07 -2.76 -2.04
C LEU A 55 0.90 -1.96 -2.93
N ALA A 56 2.18 -1.92 -2.56
CA ALA A 56 3.21 -1.25 -3.36
C ALA A 56 3.32 -1.81 -4.78
N PHE A 57 3.33 -3.14 -4.89
CA PHE A 57 3.33 -3.81 -6.19
C PHE A 57 2.11 -3.42 -7.04
N GLN A 58 0.92 -3.36 -6.44
CA GLN A 58 -0.30 -2.93 -7.13
C GLN A 58 -0.25 -1.46 -7.55
N VAL A 59 0.31 -0.58 -6.71
CA VAL A 59 0.53 0.84 -7.06
C VAL A 59 1.44 0.94 -8.28
N CYS A 60 2.56 0.22 -8.30
CA CYS A 60 3.48 0.23 -9.45
C CYS A 60 2.81 -0.29 -10.73
N LEU A 61 2.04 -1.37 -10.65
CA LEU A 61 1.32 -1.90 -11.82
C LEU A 61 0.26 -0.93 -12.36
N SER A 62 -0.35 -0.11 -11.49
CA SER A 62 -1.42 0.83 -11.88
C SER A 62 -0.92 2.02 -12.71
N ILE A 63 0.38 2.29 -12.69
CA ILE A 63 0.97 3.44 -13.42
C ILE A 63 0.87 3.26 -14.92
N ILE A 64 1.07 2.04 -15.44
CA ILE A 64 1.01 1.79 -16.89
C ILE A 64 -0.41 2.01 -17.44
N PRO A 65 -1.47 1.40 -16.89
CA PRO A 65 -2.85 1.71 -17.29
C PRO A 65 -3.22 3.18 -17.10
N GLY A 66 -2.75 3.80 -16.01
CA GLY A 66 -2.97 5.21 -15.74
C GLY A 66 -2.34 6.10 -16.82
N ALA A 67 -1.11 5.81 -17.22
CA ALA A 67 -0.44 6.52 -18.31
C ALA A 67 -1.20 6.36 -19.63
N ILE A 68 -1.59 5.13 -19.99
CA ILE A 68 -2.38 4.85 -21.21
C ILE A 68 -3.70 5.64 -21.20
N ALA A 69 -4.39 5.67 -20.06
CA ALA A 69 -5.63 6.43 -19.91
C ALA A 69 -5.38 7.93 -20.10
N LEU A 70 -4.29 8.48 -19.56
CA LEU A 70 -3.91 9.88 -19.73
C LEU A 70 -3.58 10.22 -21.19
N VAL A 71 -2.86 9.34 -21.90
CA VAL A 71 -2.59 9.53 -23.35
C VAL A 71 -3.89 9.54 -24.14
N GLY A 72 -4.75 8.53 -23.92
CA GLY A 72 -6.04 8.47 -24.58
C GLY A 72 -6.89 9.71 -24.28
N LEU A 73 -6.87 10.19 -23.04
CA LEU A 73 -7.59 11.40 -22.65
C LEU A 73 -7.09 12.62 -23.42
N SER A 74 -5.77 12.78 -23.56
CA SER A 74 -5.17 13.90 -24.31
C SER A 74 -5.60 13.93 -25.78
N SER A 75 -5.84 12.77 -26.39
CA SER A 75 -6.26 12.65 -27.79
C SER A 75 -7.76 12.87 -28.04
N VAL A 76 -8.58 12.81 -26.98
CA VAL A 76 -10.04 12.94 -27.06
C VAL A 76 -10.51 14.33 -26.59
N ILE A 77 -9.72 15.01 -25.76
CA ILE A 77 -10.00 16.39 -25.34
C ILE A 77 -9.68 17.33 -26.52
N ASP A 78 -10.70 17.58 -27.33
CA ASP A 78 -10.69 18.48 -28.49
C ASP A 78 -10.87 19.96 -28.09
N GLN A 79 -10.33 20.34 -26.93
CA GLN A 79 -10.24 21.75 -26.51
C GLN A 79 -8.76 22.14 -26.50
N GLU A 80 -8.37 23.01 -27.43
CA GLU A 80 -7.00 23.52 -27.60
C GLU A 80 -6.34 23.91 -26.26
N ARG A 81 -7.14 24.42 -25.31
CA ARG A 81 -6.69 24.88 -23.99
C ARG A 81 -6.47 23.76 -22.97
N LEU A 82 -7.36 22.77 -22.86
CA LEU A 82 -7.23 21.69 -21.87
C LEU A 82 -6.22 20.62 -22.31
N GLY A 83 -6.15 20.34 -23.62
CA GLY A 83 -5.10 19.48 -24.20
C GLY A 83 -3.71 20.06 -23.97
N MET A 84 -3.55 21.37 -24.22
CA MET A 84 -2.29 22.10 -23.98
C MET A 84 -1.92 22.14 -22.50
N VAL A 85 -2.89 22.30 -21.58
CA VAL A 85 -2.61 22.23 -20.13
C VAL A 85 -2.09 20.86 -19.73
N LEU A 86 -2.68 19.78 -20.26
CA LEU A 86 -2.25 18.41 -19.96
C LEU A 86 -0.85 18.13 -20.54
N GLU A 87 -0.59 18.54 -21.78
CA GLU A 87 0.71 18.40 -22.44
C GLU A 87 1.82 19.16 -21.71
N LEU A 88 1.58 20.42 -21.35
CA LEU A 88 2.50 21.26 -20.57
C LEU A 88 2.68 20.73 -19.14
N THR A 89 1.64 20.15 -18.55
CA THR A 89 1.75 19.53 -17.23
C THR A 89 2.67 18.31 -17.29
N LEU A 90 2.54 17.49 -18.33
CA LEU A 90 3.36 16.30 -18.54
C LEU A 90 4.82 16.64 -18.88
N SER A 91 5.08 17.69 -19.66
CA SER A 91 6.45 18.14 -19.95
C SER A 91 7.14 18.70 -18.70
N HIS A 92 6.41 19.43 -17.86
CA HIS A 92 6.90 20.03 -16.63
C HIS A 92 7.09 19.06 -15.46
N LEU A 93 6.44 17.90 -15.50
CA LEU A 93 6.54 16.86 -14.46
C LEU A 93 7.84 16.04 -14.57
N SER A 94 8.64 16.20 -15.64
CA SER A 94 9.77 15.32 -15.91
C SER A 94 11.05 16.02 -16.39
N PRO A 95 11.86 16.61 -15.48
CA PRO A 95 13.27 16.87 -15.71
C PRO A 95 14.11 15.76 -15.04
N GLY A 96 14.41 14.67 -15.74
CA GLY A 96 15.29 13.60 -15.23
C GLY A 96 15.29 12.32 -16.09
N PRO A 97 16.09 11.28 -15.76
CA PRO A 97 16.26 10.05 -16.57
C PRO A 97 14.98 9.21 -16.79
N GLY A 98 13.92 9.44 -16.01
CA GLY A 98 12.60 8.83 -16.22
C GLY A 98 11.73 9.59 -17.25
N ALA A 99 12.14 10.80 -17.63
CA ALA A 99 11.48 11.61 -18.64
C ALA A 99 11.57 11.00 -20.01
N GLU A 100 12.72 10.45 -20.40
CA GLU A 100 12.91 9.84 -21.71
C GLU A 100 12.05 8.59 -21.87
N ALA A 101 11.96 7.72 -20.85
CA ALA A 101 11.10 6.53 -20.92
C ALA A 101 9.60 6.88 -21.02
N VAL A 102 9.17 7.93 -20.32
CA VAL A 102 7.80 8.43 -20.41
C VAL A 102 7.57 9.17 -21.73
N GLN A 103 8.50 10.01 -22.19
CA GLN A 103 8.44 10.75 -23.45
C GLN A 103 8.56 9.84 -24.68
N ASP A 104 9.27 8.71 -24.62
CA ASP A 104 9.31 7.73 -25.71
C ASP A 104 7.97 7.00 -25.84
N VAL A 105 7.37 6.61 -24.71
CA VAL A 105 6.03 6.03 -24.69
C VAL A 105 4.99 7.05 -25.15
N LEU A 106 5.05 8.30 -24.66
CA LEU A 106 4.10 9.37 -24.99
C LEU A 106 4.29 9.93 -26.41
N GLY A 107 5.52 10.24 -26.81
CA GLY A 107 5.88 10.80 -28.11
C GLY A 107 5.78 9.78 -29.24
N GLY A 108 6.02 8.49 -28.95
CA GLY A 108 5.74 7.39 -29.85
C GLY A 108 4.24 7.18 -30.10
N SER A 109 3.40 7.49 -29.11
CA SER A 109 1.93 7.41 -29.20
C SER A 109 1.30 8.62 -29.90
N HIS A 110 1.71 9.86 -29.58
CA HIS A 110 1.13 11.07 -30.20
C HIS A 110 1.29 11.12 -31.73
N ARG A 111 2.39 10.58 -32.28
CA ARG A 111 2.60 10.55 -33.74
C ARG A 111 1.83 9.43 -34.47
N ARG A 112 1.24 8.48 -33.76
CA ARG A 112 0.68 7.24 -34.34
C ARG A 112 -0.79 6.99 -34.04
N VAL A 113 -1.41 7.75 -33.15
CA VAL A 113 -2.77 7.48 -32.68
C VAL A 113 -3.77 8.37 -33.43
N SER A 114 -4.54 7.76 -34.33
CA SER A 114 -5.75 8.38 -34.90
C SER A 114 -6.79 8.64 -33.80
N SER A 115 -7.76 9.54 -34.03
CA SER A 115 -8.84 9.84 -33.08
C SER A 115 -9.55 8.58 -32.56
N THR A 116 -9.73 7.57 -33.42
CA THR A 116 -10.27 6.25 -33.06
C THR A 116 -9.33 5.44 -32.14
N GLY A 117 -8.02 5.42 -32.42
CA GLY A 117 -7.04 4.74 -31.58
C GLY A 117 -6.93 5.38 -30.19
N GLY A 118 -7.14 6.69 -30.11
CA GLY A 118 -7.09 7.47 -28.88
C GLY A 118 -8.22 7.13 -27.92
N ALA A 119 -9.45 7.08 -28.45
CA ALA A 119 -10.63 6.65 -27.69
C ALA A 119 -10.51 5.21 -27.19
N VAL A 120 -9.99 4.29 -28.00
CA VAL A 120 -9.76 2.89 -27.58
C VAL A 120 -8.72 2.81 -26.46
N ALA A 121 -7.60 3.53 -26.58
CA ALA A 121 -6.58 3.60 -25.55
C ALA A 121 -7.14 4.19 -24.24
N LEU A 122 -7.94 5.26 -24.32
CA LEU A 122 -8.59 5.88 -23.14
C LEU A 122 -9.46 4.86 -22.40
N TRP A 123 -10.37 4.18 -23.09
CA TRP A 123 -11.29 3.23 -22.46
C TRP A 123 -10.55 2.02 -21.89
N LEU A 124 -9.59 1.45 -22.61
CA LEU A 124 -8.78 0.33 -22.13
C LEU A 124 -7.93 0.72 -20.91
N GLY A 125 -7.32 1.90 -20.96
CA GLY A 125 -6.56 2.47 -19.85
C GLY A 125 -7.43 2.69 -18.63
N LEU A 126 -8.60 3.33 -18.80
CA LEU A 126 -9.53 3.64 -17.71
C LEU A 126 -10.10 2.38 -17.05
N ILE A 127 -10.52 1.39 -17.85
CA ILE A 127 -11.03 0.11 -17.34
C ILE A 127 -9.92 -0.60 -16.55
N THR A 128 -8.73 -0.71 -17.12
CA THR A 128 -7.61 -1.41 -16.47
C THR A 128 -7.14 -0.66 -15.21
N ALA A 129 -7.13 0.67 -15.23
CA ALA A 129 -6.83 1.51 -14.07
C ALA A 129 -7.87 1.32 -12.97
N LEU A 130 -9.16 1.27 -13.31
CA LEU A 130 -10.24 1.05 -12.36
C LEU A 130 -10.15 -0.35 -11.72
N VAL A 131 -9.84 -1.39 -12.51
CA VAL A 131 -9.61 -2.75 -12.00
C VAL A 131 -8.40 -2.79 -11.07
N SER A 132 -7.31 -2.11 -11.43
CA SER A 132 -6.10 -2.01 -10.61
C SER A 132 -6.38 -1.29 -9.30
N LEU A 133 -7.09 -0.16 -9.34
CA LEU A 133 -7.45 0.61 -8.16
C LEU A 133 -8.41 -0.17 -7.25
N THR A 134 -9.39 -0.87 -7.83
CA THR A 134 -10.27 -1.77 -7.08
C THR A 134 -9.47 -2.88 -6.39
N SER A 135 -8.47 -3.44 -7.05
CA SER A 135 -7.59 -4.46 -6.48
C SER A 135 -6.74 -3.91 -5.33
N ALA A 136 -6.24 -2.68 -5.44
CA ALA A 136 -5.55 -1.95 -4.38
C ALA A 136 -6.45 -1.71 -3.16
N MET A 137 -7.69 -1.28 -3.38
CA MET A 137 -8.67 -1.08 -2.29
C MET A 137 -9.03 -2.40 -1.59
N ALA A 138 -9.13 -3.50 -2.34
CA ALA A 138 -9.32 -4.83 -1.76
C ALA A 138 -8.12 -5.30 -0.92
N GLN A 139 -6.90 -4.88 -1.30
CA GLN A 139 -5.68 -5.15 -0.55
C GLN A 139 -5.57 -4.30 0.72
N ILE A 140 -6.00 -3.03 0.68
CA ILE A 140 -6.16 -2.18 1.85
C ILE A 140 -7.15 -2.81 2.85
N GLU A 141 -8.31 -3.31 2.37
CA GLU A 141 -9.26 -4.04 3.24
C GLU A 141 -8.62 -5.26 3.89
N ARG A 142 -7.85 -6.08 3.15
CA ARG A 142 -7.17 -7.25 3.72
C ARG A 142 -6.19 -6.84 4.81
N GLY A 143 -5.30 -5.88 4.54
CA GLY A 143 -4.32 -5.41 5.53
C GLY A 143 -4.99 -4.78 6.75
N ALA A 144 -6.05 -4.00 6.53
CA ALA A 144 -6.85 -3.42 7.60
C ALA A 144 -7.49 -4.50 8.49
N ASN A 145 -8.09 -5.52 7.89
CA ASN A 145 -8.66 -6.64 8.65
C ASN A 145 -7.59 -7.32 9.52
N ARG A 146 -6.39 -7.56 8.99
CA ARG A 146 -5.30 -8.19 9.76
C ARG A 146 -4.82 -7.32 10.93
N ILE A 147 -4.64 -6.02 10.71
CA ILE A 147 -4.24 -5.06 11.77
C ILE A 147 -5.29 -4.98 12.89
N TYR A 148 -6.57 -5.07 12.56
CA TYR A 148 -7.66 -5.08 13.56
C TYR A 148 -7.94 -6.47 14.18
N GLY A 149 -7.17 -7.50 13.82
CA GLY A 149 -7.39 -8.88 14.29
C GLY A 149 -8.68 -9.52 13.76
N VAL A 150 -9.13 -9.11 12.58
CA VAL A 150 -10.28 -9.72 11.87
C VAL A 150 -9.78 -10.79 10.90
N GLU A 151 -10.05 -12.05 11.23
CA GLU A 151 -9.49 -13.19 10.49
C GLU A 151 -10.23 -13.52 9.19
N ARG A 152 -11.53 -13.22 9.13
CA ARG A 152 -12.40 -13.55 7.99
C ARG A 152 -12.60 -12.38 7.06
N ASP A 153 -12.23 -12.59 5.80
CA ASP A 153 -12.54 -11.69 4.70
C ASP A 153 -14.05 -11.68 4.36
N ARG A 154 -14.50 -10.62 3.69
CA ARG A 154 -15.84 -10.56 3.07
C ARG A 154 -15.94 -11.56 1.90
N PRO A 155 -17.15 -12.07 1.58
CA PRO A 155 -17.34 -12.88 0.38
C PRO A 155 -16.98 -12.08 -0.88
N PHE A 156 -16.50 -12.78 -1.92
CA PHE A 156 -15.90 -12.19 -3.13
C PHE A 156 -16.69 -11.00 -3.70
N HIS A 157 -17.98 -11.17 -3.96
CA HIS A 157 -18.82 -10.12 -4.55
C HIS A 157 -18.94 -8.86 -3.66
N ARG A 158 -19.09 -9.02 -2.34
CA ARG A 158 -19.15 -7.87 -1.41
C ARG A 158 -17.81 -7.20 -1.23
N LYS A 159 -16.72 -7.98 -1.29
CA LYS A 159 -15.35 -7.47 -1.17
C LYS A 159 -15.02 -6.57 -2.36
N TYR A 160 -15.16 -7.08 -3.57
CA TYR A 160 -14.84 -6.30 -4.78
C TYR A 160 -15.85 -5.18 -5.03
N GLY A 161 -17.14 -5.36 -4.73
CA GLY A 161 -18.13 -4.27 -4.83
C GLY A 161 -17.83 -3.09 -3.89
N ARG A 162 -17.43 -3.37 -2.63
CA ARG A 162 -17.02 -2.31 -1.70
C ARG A 162 -15.66 -1.72 -2.06
N ALA A 163 -14.73 -2.54 -2.55
CA ALA A 163 -13.45 -2.06 -3.03
C ALA A 163 -13.61 -1.10 -4.23
N LEU A 164 -14.55 -1.39 -5.14
CA LEU A 164 -14.89 -0.50 -6.25
C LEU A 164 -15.48 0.82 -5.75
N LEU A 165 -16.40 0.77 -4.78
CA LEU A 165 -16.94 2.00 -4.18
C LEU A 165 -15.84 2.82 -3.51
N MET A 166 -14.91 2.19 -2.77
CA MET A 166 -13.76 2.87 -2.17
C MET A 166 -12.84 3.45 -3.24
N ALA A 167 -12.64 2.76 -4.36
CA ALA A 167 -11.81 3.21 -5.48
C ALA A 167 -12.38 4.49 -6.12
N VAL A 168 -13.68 4.51 -6.41
CA VAL A 168 -14.34 5.67 -7.05
C VAL A 168 -14.51 6.85 -6.09
N THR A 169 -14.62 6.62 -4.78
CA THR A 169 -14.81 7.69 -3.79
C THR A 169 -13.50 8.13 -3.15
N ALA A 170 -13.02 7.39 -2.14
CA ALA A 170 -11.79 7.72 -1.44
C ALA A 170 -10.57 7.66 -2.35
N GLY A 171 -10.52 6.70 -3.28
CA GLY A 171 -9.46 6.60 -4.28
C GLY A 171 -9.41 7.83 -5.20
N ALA A 172 -10.56 8.35 -5.66
CA ALA A 172 -10.59 9.58 -6.45
C ALA A 172 -10.06 10.79 -5.67
N PHE A 173 -10.46 10.95 -4.40
CA PHE A 173 -9.90 12.02 -3.56
C PHE A 173 -8.41 11.85 -3.28
N MET A 174 -7.94 10.61 -3.09
CA MET A 174 -6.50 10.33 -2.92
C MET A 174 -5.73 10.71 -4.17
N THR A 175 -6.19 10.27 -5.35
CA THR A 175 -5.58 10.59 -6.64
C THR A 175 -5.59 12.09 -6.89
N ALA A 176 -6.70 12.78 -6.64
CA ALA A 176 -6.78 14.23 -6.78
C ALA A 176 -5.82 14.97 -5.83
N GLY A 177 -5.74 14.52 -4.56
CA GLY A 177 -4.79 15.06 -3.59
C GLY A 177 -3.34 14.86 -4.02
N PHE A 178 -2.99 13.65 -4.47
CA PHE A 178 -1.66 13.33 -5.00
C PHE A 178 -1.30 14.19 -6.23
N VAL A 179 -2.20 14.29 -7.20
CA VAL A 179 -2.02 15.12 -8.40
C VAL A 179 -1.86 16.60 -8.01
N MET A 180 -2.61 17.09 -7.04
CA MET A 180 -2.47 18.48 -6.55
C MET A 180 -1.13 18.72 -5.85
N MET A 181 -0.63 17.76 -5.07
CA MET A 181 0.65 17.89 -4.35
C MET A 181 1.85 17.77 -5.29
N VAL A 182 1.82 16.78 -6.19
CA VAL A 182 2.95 16.46 -7.09
C VAL A 182 2.86 17.23 -8.40
N GLY A 183 1.72 17.14 -9.09
CA GLY A 183 1.47 17.80 -10.37
C GLY A 183 0.97 19.23 -10.27
N GLY A 184 0.54 19.70 -9.10
CA GLY A 184 -0.06 21.03 -8.94
C GLY A 184 0.85 22.16 -9.43
N GLY A 185 2.17 22.09 -9.25
CA GLY A 185 3.07 23.12 -9.78
C GLY A 185 3.04 23.21 -11.31
N ALA A 186 3.07 22.06 -11.97
CA ALA A 186 2.99 21.95 -13.42
C ALA A 186 1.60 22.39 -13.95
N ILE A 187 0.53 21.95 -13.28
CA ILE A 187 -0.86 22.37 -13.57
C ILE A 187 -1.00 23.89 -13.40
N GLY A 188 -0.45 24.46 -12.34
CA GLY A 188 -0.53 25.91 -12.07
C GLY A 188 0.17 26.74 -13.14
N ARG A 189 1.37 26.32 -13.59
CA ARG A 189 2.07 26.97 -14.71
C ARG A 189 1.28 26.89 -16.00
N ALA A 190 0.78 25.70 -16.32
CA ALA A 190 0.02 25.46 -17.53
C ALA A 190 -1.30 26.25 -17.57
N LEU A 191 -2.05 26.28 -16.45
CA LEU A 191 -3.24 27.12 -16.31
C LEU A 191 -2.91 28.60 -16.50
N ALA A 192 -1.78 29.03 -15.95
CA ALA A 192 -1.39 30.42 -16.02
C ALA A 192 -0.94 30.87 -17.41
N GLU A 193 -0.33 29.99 -18.20
CA GLU A 193 0.01 30.21 -19.60
C GLU A 193 -1.24 30.26 -20.49
N VAL A 194 -2.19 29.33 -20.27
CA VAL A 194 -3.38 29.17 -21.13
C VAL A 194 -4.50 30.18 -20.81
N TYR A 195 -4.66 30.54 -19.54
CA TYR A 195 -5.70 31.48 -19.10
C TYR A 195 -5.14 32.87 -18.78
N GLY A 196 -3.83 33.08 -18.96
CA GLY A 196 -3.19 34.38 -18.72
C GLY A 196 -3.25 34.83 -17.27
N TRP A 197 -3.06 33.93 -16.31
CA TRP A 197 -3.11 34.30 -14.89
C TRP A 197 -1.97 35.26 -14.53
N ASP A 198 -2.32 36.34 -13.85
CA ASP A 198 -1.42 37.30 -13.22
C ASP A 198 -0.56 36.64 -12.12
N ASP A 199 0.59 37.24 -11.78
CA ASP A 199 1.49 36.75 -10.72
C ASP A 199 0.80 36.49 -9.36
N PRO A 200 -0.15 37.34 -8.88
CA PRO A 200 -0.89 37.05 -7.65
C PRO A 200 -1.72 35.76 -7.72
N ALA A 201 -2.40 35.50 -8.84
CA ALA A 201 -3.21 34.31 -9.02
C ALA A 201 -2.36 33.03 -9.09
N ARG A 202 -1.22 33.11 -9.79
CA ARG A 202 -0.19 32.04 -9.83
C ARG A 202 0.32 31.71 -8.43
N ASN A 203 0.68 32.74 -7.66
CA ASN A 203 1.21 32.57 -6.30
C ASN A 203 0.15 32.04 -5.33
N ALA A 204 -1.09 32.53 -5.41
CA ALA A 204 -2.20 32.04 -4.61
C ALA A 204 -2.45 30.54 -4.87
N PHE A 205 -2.46 30.10 -6.13
CA PHE A 205 -2.60 28.70 -6.49
C PHE A 205 -1.41 27.85 -6.00
N ALA A 206 -0.17 28.34 -6.21
CA ALA A 206 1.04 27.66 -5.77
C ALA A 206 1.09 27.45 -4.24
N LEU A 207 0.50 28.37 -3.48
CA LEU A 207 0.36 28.25 -2.02
C LEU A 207 -0.83 27.34 -1.64
N MET A 208 -2.00 27.53 -2.25
CA MET A 208 -3.24 26.79 -1.92
C MET A 208 -3.20 25.31 -2.31
N ARG A 209 -2.40 24.92 -3.30
CA ARG A 209 -2.30 23.51 -3.73
C ARG A 209 -1.85 22.57 -2.61
N TRP A 210 -0.94 23.02 -1.73
CA TRP A 210 -0.41 22.22 -0.64
C TRP A 210 -1.46 21.89 0.44
N PRO A 211 -2.15 22.89 1.06
CA PRO A 211 -3.19 22.61 2.04
C PRO A 211 -4.37 21.88 1.41
N LEU A 212 -4.75 22.20 0.17
CA LEU A 212 -5.84 21.50 -0.52
C LEU A 212 -5.49 20.04 -0.79
N GLY A 213 -4.30 19.76 -1.32
CA GLY A 213 -3.83 18.39 -1.57
C GLY A 213 -3.73 17.59 -0.27
N PHE A 214 -3.20 18.19 0.79
CA PHE A 214 -3.10 17.57 2.11
C PHE A 214 -4.48 17.27 2.72
N LEU A 215 -5.43 18.22 2.61
CA LEU A 215 -6.80 18.04 3.08
C LEU A 215 -7.52 16.90 2.34
N LEU A 216 -7.37 16.83 1.01
CA LEU A 216 -7.91 15.74 0.19
C LEU A 216 -7.33 14.38 0.60
N ALA A 217 -6.00 14.31 0.80
CA ALA A 217 -5.33 13.10 1.25
C ALA A 217 -5.78 12.67 2.67
N LEU A 218 -5.98 13.64 3.57
CA LEU A 218 -6.44 13.39 4.94
C LEU A 218 -7.88 12.86 4.95
N MET A 219 -8.77 13.51 4.20
CA MET A 219 -10.17 13.09 4.06
C MET A 219 -10.26 11.70 3.44
N SER A 220 -9.52 11.46 2.36
CA SER A 220 -9.46 10.14 1.72
C SER A 220 -8.97 9.06 2.69
N THR A 221 -7.85 9.29 3.38
CA THR A 221 -7.27 8.33 4.32
C THR A 221 -8.22 8.05 5.48
N SER A 222 -8.87 9.07 6.05
CA SER A 222 -9.87 8.91 7.11
C SER A 222 -11.07 8.07 6.63
N VAL A 223 -11.56 8.30 5.41
CA VAL A 223 -12.64 7.49 4.82
C VAL A 223 -12.19 6.05 4.62
N LEU A 224 -10.97 5.81 4.12
CA LEU A 224 -10.40 4.47 3.97
C LEU A 224 -10.31 3.74 5.31
N PHE A 225 -9.84 4.42 6.36
CA PHE A 225 -9.72 3.84 7.70
C PHE A 225 -11.09 3.44 8.27
N ARG A 226 -12.14 4.18 7.92
CA ARG A 226 -13.52 3.86 8.32
C ARG A 226 -14.12 2.72 7.49
N ALA A 227 -13.91 2.73 6.17
CA ALA A 227 -14.62 1.87 5.23
C ALA A 227 -13.98 0.49 5.00
N ALA A 228 -12.65 0.43 5.07
CA ALA A 228 -11.87 -0.75 4.73
C ALA A 228 -12.08 -1.91 5.73
N PRO A 229 -11.97 -1.72 7.06
CA PRO A 229 -12.13 -2.81 8.01
C PRO A 229 -13.53 -3.45 7.96
N ARG A 230 -13.60 -4.78 8.09
CA ARG A 230 -14.86 -5.55 8.21
C ARG A 230 -15.39 -5.50 9.65
N ARG A 231 -15.60 -4.29 10.17
CA ARG A 231 -16.15 -4.02 11.51
C ARG A 231 -16.79 -2.64 11.55
N ARG A 232 -17.48 -2.35 12.66
CA ARG A 232 -17.91 -0.98 12.97
C ARG A 232 -16.70 -0.20 13.48
N GLN A 233 -16.43 0.93 12.83
CA GLN A 233 -15.33 1.84 13.15
C GLN A 233 -15.88 3.06 13.91
N PRO A 234 -15.03 3.75 14.71
CA PRO A 234 -15.40 4.98 15.40
C PRO A 234 -15.63 6.15 14.43
N GLY A 235 -15.93 7.33 14.98
CA GLY A 235 -16.20 8.56 14.22
C GLY A 235 -15.03 9.00 13.33
N HIS A 236 -15.33 9.81 12.30
CA HIS A 236 -14.32 10.30 11.35
C HIS A 236 -13.23 11.14 12.01
N THR A 237 -13.57 11.91 13.04
CA THR A 237 -12.64 12.78 13.77
C THR A 237 -11.58 11.97 14.52
N TRP A 238 -11.96 10.84 15.11
CA TRP A 238 -11.00 9.90 15.72
C TRP A 238 -10.05 9.30 14.67
N LEU A 239 -10.60 8.81 13.56
CA LEU A 239 -9.81 8.19 12.50
C LEU A 239 -8.92 9.19 11.76
N ALA A 240 -9.32 10.46 11.71
CA ALA A 240 -8.50 11.54 11.17
C ALA A 240 -7.17 11.70 11.93
N PHE A 241 -7.12 11.36 13.21
CA PHE A 241 -5.87 11.39 13.99
C PHE A 241 -4.87 10.33 13.50
N GLY A 242 -5.34 9.10 13.25
CA GLY A 242 -4.51 8.06 12.63
C GLY A 242 -4.13 8.38 11.19
N ALA A 243 -5.06 8.99 10.43
CA ALA A 243 -4.78 9.46 9.07
C ALA A 243 -3.69 10.56 9.06
N LEU A 244 -3.70 11.45 10.04
CA LEU A 244 -2.66 12.47 10.20
C LEU A 244 -1.30 11.82 10.47
N VAL A 245 -1.24 10.79 11.32
CA VAL A 245 -0.01 10.02 11.55
C VAL A 245 0.47 9.33 10.26
N ALA A 246 -0.44 8.75 9.47
CA ALA A 246 -0.11 8.17 8.17
C ALA A 246 0.51 9.21 7.23
N LEU A 247 -0.09 10.40 7.11
CA LEU A 247 0.43 11.47 6.24
C LEU A 247 1.76 12.03 6.74
N ALA A 248 1.93 12.16 8.06
CA ALA A 248 3.20 12.58 8.64
C ALA A 248 4.31 11.57 8.33
N LEU A 249 4.06 10.28 8.53
CA LEU A 249 5.01 9.21 8.18
C LEU A 249 5.31 9.17 6.68
N TRP A 250 4.28 9.33 5.84
CA TRP A 250 4.44 9.38 4.39
C TRP A 250 5.33 10.54 3.95
N THR A 251 5.15 11.71 4.56
CA THR A 251 5.98 12.91 4.31
C THR A 251 7.42 12.66 4.72
N VAL A 252 7.64 12.12 5.93
CA VAL A 252 8.98 11.78 6.43
C VAL A 252 9.67 10.77 5.54
N PHE A 253 8.98 9.69 5.15
CA PHE A 253 9.56 8.68 4.26
C PHE A 253 9.86 9.21 2.87
N THR A 254 9.00 10.08 2.32
CA THR A 254 9.25 10.72 1.03
C THR A 254 10.46 11.64 1.10
N LEU A 255 10.63 12.41 2.18
CA LEU A 255 11.80 13.25 2.39
C LEU A 255 13.08 12.43 2.57
N LEU A 256 13.04 11.36 3.38
CA LEU A 256 14.18 10.46 3.56
C LEU A 256 14.60 9.81 2.25
N LEU A 257 13.63 9.40 1.42
CA LEU A 257 13.90 8.85 0.11
C LEU A 257 14.54 9.90 -0.81
N ALA A 258 14.03 11.14 -0.82
CA ALA A 258 14.61 12.23 -1.60
C ALA A 258 16.08 12.49 -1.22
N LEU A 259 16.37 12.62 0.08
CA LEU A 259 17.74 12.78 0.61
C LEU A 259 18.65 11.60 0.24
N TYR A 260 18.12 10.37 0.31
CA TYR A 260 18.86 9.18 -0.11
C TYR A 260 19.17 9.21 -1.61
N THR A 261 18.21 9.58 -2.46
CA THR A 261 18.42 9.64 -3.91
C THR A 261 19.38 10.75 -4.33
N GLU A 262 19.36 11.90 -3.66
CA GLU A 262 20.27 13.02 -3.92
C GLU A 262 21.72 12.69 -3.53
N SER A 263 21.92 12.03 -2.39
CA SER A 263 23.25 11.62 -1.93
C SER A 263 23.87 10.48 -2.73
N SER A 264 23.06 9.69 -3.44
CA SER A 264 23.48 8.47 -4.15
C SER A 264 23.90 8.70 -5.60
N GLY A 265 24.45 9.88 -5.95
CA GLY A 265 24.71 10.31 -7.34
C GLY A 265 25.40 9.29 -8.27
N THR A 266 26.23 8.39 -7.74
CA THR A 266 26.90 7.31 -8.48
C THR A 266 25.98 6.15 -8.89
N PHE A 267 24.91 5.91 -8.12
CA PHE A 267 23.96 4.80 -8.33
C PHE A 267 23.13 5.03 -9.60
N GLY A 268 22.68 6.28 -9.82
CA GLY A 268 21.99 6.68 -11.05
C GLY A 268 22.85 6.51 -12.30
N ALA A 269 24.15 6.82 -12.22
CA ALA A 269 25.09 6.68 -13.33
C ALA A 269 25.37 5.22 -13.72
N THR A 270 25.31 4.29 -12.77
CA THR A 270 25.63 2.87 -13.00
C THR A 270 24.42 2.09 -13.51
N TYR A 271 23.22 2.39 -13.00
CA TYR A 271 22.00 1.62 -13.27
C TYR A 271 20.98 2.33 -14.17
N GLY A 272 21.21 3.61 -14.51
CA GLY A 272 20.39 4.34 -15.49
C GLY A 272 18.88 4.29 -15.16
N PRO A 273 18.01 3.94 -16.13
CA PRO A 273 16.56 3.86 -15.94
C PRO A 273 16.09 2.89 -14.83
N LEU A 274 16.88 1.87 -14.50
CA LEU A 274 16.55 0.92 -13.44
C LEU A 274 16.49 1.61 -12.07
N THR A 275 17.26 2.69 -11.88
CA THR A 275 17.25 3.51 -10.66
C THR A 275 15.88 4.13 -10.42
N ALA A 276 15.21 4.61 -11.47
CA ALA A 276 13.87 5.20 -11.36
C ALA A 276 12.82 4.15 -10.95
N VAL A 277 12.91 2.94 -11.51
CA VAL A 277 12.01 1.82 -11.16
C VAL A 277 12.21 1.40 -9.71
N MET A 278 13.47 1.28 -9.25
CA MET A 278 13.77 0.94 -7.86
C MET A 278 13.31 2.03 -6.88
N ALA A 279 13.54 3.30 -7.20
CA ALA A 279 13.07 4.43 -6.40
C ALA A 279 11.53 4.44 -6.29
N LEU A 280 10.84 4.19 -7.39
CA LEU A 280 9.38 4.09 -7.42
C LEU A 280 8.84 2.92 -6.57
N LEU A 281 9.44 1.73 -6.70
CA LEU A 281 9.08 0.56 -5.89
C LEU A 281 9.28 0.83 -4.40
N LEU A 282 10.42 1.44 -4.04
CA LEU A 282 10.73 1.78 -2.66
C LEU A 282 9.78 2.86 -2.14
N TRP A 283 9.51 3.90 -2.92
CA TRP A 283 8.54 4.94 -2.58
C TRP A 283 7.13 4.37 -2.35
N ALA A 284 6.66 3.50 -3.24
CA ALA A 284 5.35 2.86 -3.12
C ALA A 284 5.29 1.94 -1.88
N PHE A 285 6.38 1.24 -1.57
CA PHE A 285 6.52 0.42 -0.37
C PHE A 285 6.47 1.24 0.91
N LEU A 286 7.28 2.30 1.00
CA LEU A 286 7.29 3.21 2.14
C LEU A 286 5.95 3.92 2.31
N SER A 287 5.30 4.32 1.22
CA SER A 287 3.98 4.94 1.26
C SER A 287 2.90 4.00 1.79
N SER A 288 2.93 2.74 1.34
CA SER A 288 2.04 1.70 1.85
C SER A 288 2.30 1.42 3.33
N MET A 289 3.56 1.43 3.75
CA MET A 289 3.95 1.25 5.14
C MET A 289 3.46 2.40 6.02
N ALA A 290 3.57 3.65 5.57
CA ALA A 290 3.03 4.81 6.27
C ALA A 290 1.50 4.71 6.47
N LEU A 291 0.77 4.30 5.43
CA LEU A 291 -0.68 4.10 5.49
C LEU A 291 -1.06 3.05 6.55
N PHE A 292 -0.43 1.87 6.50
CA PHE A 292 -0.74 0.78 7.43
C PHE A 292 -0.22 1.04 8.85
N LEU A 293 0.88 1.77 9.04
CA LEU A 293 1.35 2.21 10.36
C LEU A 293 0.36 3.21 10.98
N GLY A 294 -0.12 4.19 10.22
CA GLY A 294 -1.16 5.10 10.72
C GLY A 294 -2.47 4.39 11.06
N LEU A 295 -2.82 3.34 10.31
CA LEU A 295 -3.97 2.49 10.62
C LEU A 295 -3.76 1.68 11.90
N ALA A 296 -2.57 1.08 12.08
CA ALA A 296 -2.22 0.36 13.30
C ALA A 296 -2.20 1.29 14.52
N PHE A 297 -1.77 2.54 14.34
CA PHE A 297 -1.85 3.57 15.36
C PHE A 297 -3.30 3.91 15.75
N ALA A 298 -4.18 4.12 14.77
CA ALA A 298 -5.61 4.32 15.05
C ALA A 298 -6.23 3.12 15.80
N ALA A 299 -5.88 1.91 15.38
CA ALA A 299 -6.37 0.67 15.98
C ALA A 299 -5.85 0.48 17.41
N GLN A 300 -4.57 0.78 17.67
CA GLN A 300 -3.97 0.67 19.00
C GLN A 300 -4.53 1.74 19.94
N LEU A 301 -4.75 2.96 19.45
CA LEU A 301 -5.40 4.01 20.21
C LEU A 301 -6.83 3.59 20.63
N GLU A 302 -7.59 2.97 19.72
CA GLU A 302 -8.92 2.41 20.03
C GLU A 302 -8.83 1.31 21.09
N ALA A 303 -7.84 0.40 20.97
CA ALA A 303 -7.65 -0.71 21.90
C ALA A 303 -7.29 -0.23 23.32
N CYS A 304 -6.38 0.76 23.43
CA CYS A 304 -6.04 1.40 24.70
C CYS A 304 -7.27 2.05 25.35
N ARG A 305 -8.12 2.71 24.56
CA ARG A 305 -9.34 3.34 25.07
C ARG A 305 -10.37 2.33 25.56
N ALA A 306 -10.43 1.17 24.92
CA ALA A 306 -11.28 0.04 25.29
C ALA A 306 -10.76 -0.76 26.50
N GLY A 307 -9.58 -0.43 27.03
CA GLY A 307 -8.97 -1.11 28.18
C GLY A 307 -8.19 -2.38 27.84
N ASP A 308 -8.09 -2.75 26.55
CA ASP A 308 -7.29 -3.89 26.09
C ASP A 308 -6.16 -3.38 25.18
N ALA A 309 -5.09 -2.91 25.80
CA ALA A 309 -3.96 -2.36 25.08
C ALA A 309 -3.00 -3.42 24.53
N THR A 310 -3.30 -4.71 24.66
CA THR A 310 -2.39 -5.76 24.18
C THR A 310 -2.32 -5.74 22.64
N PRO A 311 -1.14 -5.49 22.05
CA PRO A 311 -1.03 -5.34 20.59
C PRO A 311 -1.07 -6.68 19.85
N SER A 312 -0.58 -7.76 20.49
CA SER A 312 -0.54 -9.12 19.97
C SER A 312 -0.93 -10.13 21.05
N GLY A 313 -1.54 -11.23 20.63
CA GLY A 313 -1.84 -12.35 21.53
C GLY A 313 -0.56 -13.02 22.05
N PRO A 314 -0.66 -13.89 23.07
CA PRO A 314 0.44 -14.73 23.50
C PRO A 314 1.00 -15.51 22.30
N ASP A 315 2.33 -15.63 22.22
CA ASP A 315 2.95 -16.51 21.22
C ASP A 315 2.39 -17.92 21.46
N PRO A 316 1.70 -18.54 20.49
CA PRO A 316 1.20 -19.89 20.67
C PRO A 316 2.34 -20.85 21.03
N GLY A 317 3.57 -20.56 20.53
CA GLY A 317 4.73 -21.44 20.66
C GLY A 317 4.44 -22.87 20.18
N PRO A 318 5.45 -23.75 20.18
CA PRO A 318 5.14 -25.14 20.41
C PRO A 318 4.62 -25.28 21.84
N THR A 319 3.50 -25.97 22.05
CA THR A 319 3.11 -26.34 23.41
C THR A 319 4.22 -27.23 24.00
N ALA A 320 4.38 -27.28 25.32
CA ALA A 320 5.35 -28.20 25.96
C ALA A 320 5.11 -29.68 25.59
N GLU A 321 3.98 -30.01 24.96
CA GLU A 321 3.67 -31.31 24.35
C GLU A 321 4.33 -31.50 22.97
N GLU A 322 4.45 -30.45 22.14
CA GLU A 322 5.12 -30.49 20.83
C GLU A 322 6.65 -30.55 20.96
N GLU A 323 7.24 -29.93 21.99
CA GLU A 323 8.68 -30.12 22.30
C GLU A 323 9.01 -31.55 22.76
N ARG A 324 8.00 -32.32 23.20
CA ARG A 324 8.17 -33.70 23.68
C ARG A 324 8.06 -34.75 22.59
N GLU A 325 7.78 -34.41 21.33
CA GLU A 325 8.01 -35.33 20.22
C GLU A 325 9.49 -35.30 19.84
N PRO A 326 10.30 -36.33 20.15
CA PRO A 326 11.61 -36.44 19.56
C PRO A 326 11.41 -36.86 18.10
N LEU A 327 11.14 -35.91 17.21
CA LEU A 327 11.18 -36.10 15.76
C LEU A 327 12.52 -36.72 15.30
N VAL A 328 13.58 -36.55 16.10
CA VAL A 328 14.89 -37.19 15.92
C VAL A 328 14.86 -38.70 16.21
N GLY A 329 14.01 -39.18 17.13
CA GLY A 329 13.89 -40.60 17.48
C GLY A 329 13.04 -41.40 16.49
N ALA A 330 11.91 -40.85 16.04
CA ALA A 330 11.00 -41.54 15.13
C ALA A 330 11.61 -41.72 13.73
N VAL A 331 12.19 -40.66 13.15
CA VAL A 331 12.85 -40.73 11.84
C VAL A 331 14.13 -41.57 11.90
N GLY A 332 14.93 -41.42 12.96
CA GLY A 332 16.14 -42.22 13.18
C GLY A 332 15.85 -43.73 13.29
N SER A 333 14.80 -44.10 14.04
CA SER A 333 14.41 -45.51 14.19
C SER A 333 13.88 -46.14 12.89
N ALA A 334 13.13 -45.38 12.09
CA ALA A 334 12.63 -45.81 10.79
C ALA A 334 13.77 -46.03 9.78
N ILE A 335 14.76 -45.12 9.75
CA ILE A 335 15.94 -45.25 8.89
C ILE A 335 16.78 -46.47 9.31
N ILE A 336 17.02 -46.67 10.61
CA ILE A 336 17.78 -47.82 11.10
C ILE A 336 17.06 -49.14 10.77
N ALA A 337 15.74 -49.18 10.90
CA ALA A 337 14.94 -50.35 10.55
C ALA A 337 15.00 -50.64 9.03
N ALA A 338 14.92 -49.62 8.18
CA ALA A 338 15.03 -49.75 6.73
C ALA A 338 16.42 -50.25 6.32
N VAL A 339 17.49 -49.66 6.86
CA VAL A 339 18.89 -50.07 6.59
C VAL A 339 19.13 -51.50 7.04
N ARG A 340 18.65 -51.88 8.23
CA ARG A 340 18.81 -53.24 8.76
C ARG A 340 18.05 -54.28 7.91
N THR A 341 16.90 -53.90 7.35
CA THR A 341 16.12 -54.75 6.44
C THR A 341 16.82 -54.89 5.08
N ALA A 342 17.33 -53.81 4.51
CA ALA A 342 18.11 -53.82 3.27
C ALA A 342 19.38 -54.68 3.40
N LEU A 343 20.12 -54.57 4.51
CA LEU A 343 21.30 -55.39 4.78
C LEU A 343 20.96 -56.88 4.94
N ARG A 344 19.82 -57.23 5.56
CA ARG A 344 19.35 -58.63 5.63
C ARG A 344 19.02 -59.20 4.25
N LEU A 345 18.39 -58.40 3.38
CA LEU A 345 18.08 -58.81 2.01
C LEU A 345 19.34 -59.00 1.17
N LEU A 346 20.33 -58.10 1.32
CA LEU A 346 21.63 -58.21 0.64
C LEU A 346 22.41 -59.46 1.09
N ARG A 347 22.46 -59.75 2.39
CA ARG A 347 23.10 -60.98 2.91
C ARG A 347 22.44 -62.27 2.42
N ARG A 348 21.11 -62.29 2.27
CA ARG A 348 20.40 -63.45 1.69
C ARG A 348 20.75 -63.66 0.22
N ARG A 349 20.96 -62.57 -0.53
CA ARG A 349 21.32 -62.63 -1.96
C ARG A 349 22.75 -63.12 -2.17
N THR A 350 23.70 -62.72 -1.32
CA THR A 350 25.09 -63.20 -1.39
C THR A 350 25.27 -64.62 -0.86
N GLY A 351 24.48 -65.06 0.13
CA GLY A 351 24.49 -66.44 0.63
C GLY A 351 23.97 -67.47 -0.36
N SER A 352 23.05 -67.08 -1.26
CA SER A 352 22.53 -67.99 -2.31
C SER A 352 23.48 -68.19 -3.49
N ALA A 353 24.39 -67.23 -3.75
CA ALA A 353 25.34 -67.32 -4.86
C ALA A 353 26.56 -68.23 -4.55
N SER A 354 26.83 -68.50 -3.26
CA SER A 354 27.91 -69.40 -2.84
C SER A 354 27.55 -70.88 -2.91
N LYS A 355 26.26 -71.24 -3.08
CA LYS A 355 25.79 -72.63 -3.01
C LYS A 355 25.54 -73.29 -4.38
N SER A 356 25.88 -72.63 -5.49
CA SER A 356 25.77 -73.18 -6.85
C SER A 356 27.12 -73.33 -7.58
N ARG A 357 28.24 -73.38 -6.84
CA ARG A 357 29.60 -73.62 -7.38
C ARG A 357 30.38 -74.70 -6.62
N GLY A 358 29.67 -75.59 -5.93
CA GLY A 358 30.21 -76.82 -5.34
C GLY A 358 29.70 -78.03 -6.09
#